data_AF-A0A034VYM5-F1
#
_entry.id   AF-A0A034VYM5-F1
#
_cell.length_a   1.000
_cell.length_b   1.000
_cell.length_c   1.000
_cell.angle_alpha   90.00
_cell.angle_beta   90.00
_cell.angle_gamma   90.00
#
_symmetry.space_group_name_H-M   'P 1'
#
loop_
_entity.id
_entity.type
_entity.pdbx_description
1 polymer ?
#
loop_
_entity_poly.entity_id
_entity_poly.type
_entity_poly.pdbx_seq_one_letter_code
_entity_poly.pdbx_strand_id
1 'polypeptide(L)'
;MDRCPGQYCGRTLFDNGSWSDCGACERGYRVNESFVCSPCRDELNTYSWLYLGFMAMLPLMLHCFFIDLNAKDRKFSRKQLILTACAFIEVTLSAILSILLMEPMWEFRLHSCGVRKFTDWYTLFYNPSPNYETRLHCTQEAVYPL
;
A
#
# COMPACT_ATOMS: atom_id res chain seq x y z
N MET A 1 -8.50 8.57 29.33
CA MET A 1 -8.40 7.61 28.22
C MET A 1 -7.15 6.79 28.46
N ASP A 2 -7.30 5.48 28.53
CA ASP A 2 -6.18 4.61 28.86
C ASP A 2 -5.34 4.31 27.62
N ARG A 3 -4.04 4.34 27.80
CA ARG A 3 -3.05 4.07 26.75
C ARG A 3 -3.19 2.62 26.26
N CYS A 4 -3.26 2.42 24.94
CA CYS A 4 -3.20 1.07 24.38
C CYS A 4 -1.81 0.46 24.60
N PRO A 5 -1.72 -0.85 24.91
CA PRO A 5 -0.44 -1.54 24.93
C PRO A 5 0.12 -1.56 23.50
N GLY A 6 1.42 -1.28 23.34
CA GLY A 6 2.09 -1.26 22.04
C GLY A 6 2.03 0.08 21.31
N GLN A 7 2.92 0.26 20.33
CA GLN A 7 3.06 1.53 19.58
C GLN A 7 2.17 1.60 18.33
N TYR A 8 1.73 0.46 17.80
CA TYR A 8 0.95 0.36 16.56
C TYR A 8 -0.50 -0.09 16.78
N CYS A 9 -0.91 -0.24 18.04
CA CYS A 9 -2.28 -0.53 18.42
C CYS A 9 -3.02 0.78 18.70
N GLY A 10 -4.27 0.87 18.23
CA GLY A 10 -5.11 2.03 18.44
C GLY A 10 -6.57 1.63 18.63
N ARG A 11 -7.40 2.63 18.88
CA ARG A 11 -8.86 2.49 18.93
C ARG A 11 -9.50 3.20 17.76
N THR A 12 -10.57 2.63 17.25
CA THR A 12 -11.45 3.28 16.27
C THR A 12 -12.65 3.89 16.99
N LEU A 13 -13.12 5.03 16.49
CA LEU A 13 -14.35 5.66 16.96
C LEU A 13 -15.50 5.12 16.10
N PHE A 14 -16.49 4.48 16.72
CA PHE A 14 -17.70 4.07 16.02
C PHE A 14 -18.64 5.26 15.81
N ASP A 15 -19.52 5.17 14.80
CA ASP A 15 -20.53 6.20 14.50
C ASP A 15 -21.46 6.50 15.67
N ASN A 16 -21.63 5.55 16.59
CA ASN A 16 -22.41 5.70 17.82
C ASN A 16 -21.69 6.52 18.92
N GLY A 17 -20.47 7.02 18.65
CA GLY A 17 -19.64 7.76 19.62
C GLY A 17 -18.94 6.87 20.65
N SER A 18 -19.09 5.54 20.57
CA SER A 18 -18.37 4.58 21.39
C SER A 18 -16.98 4.27 20.80
N TRP A 19 -16.03 3.95 21.68
CA TRP A 19 -14.68 3.57 21.29
C TRP A 19 -14.56 2.05 21.19
N SER A 20 -13.84 1.56 20.19
CA SER A 20 -13.47 0.15 20.10
C SER A 20 -12.47 -0.23 21.20
N ASP A 21 -12.31 -1.54 21.39
CA ASP A 21 -11.16 -2.08 22.09
C ASP A 21 -9.85 -1.77 21.33
N CYS A 22 -8.72 -1.82 22.04
CA CYS A 22 -7.40 -1.61 21.44
C CYS A 22 -7.08 -2.74 20.46
N GLY A 23 -6.85 -2.40 19.19
CA GLY A 23 -6.57 -3.37 18.15
C GLY A 23 -5.79 -2.78 16.98
N ALA A 24 -5.81 -3.50 15.86
CA ALA A 24 -5.26 -3.03 14.59
C ALA A 24 -6.18 -1.99 13.95
N CYS A 25 -5.58 -0.96 13.35
CA CYS A 25 -6.30 0.00 12.53
C CYS A 25 -6.61 -0.59 11.15
N GLU A 26 -7.65 -0.07 10.52
CA GLU A 26 -8.02 -0.40 9.15
C GLU A 26 -6.95 0.10 8.15
N ARG A 27 -6.99 -0.46 6.94
CA ARG A 27 -6.06 -0.08 5.87
C ARG A 27 -6.21 1.40 5.53
N GLY A 28 -5.09 2.13 5.40
CA GLY A 28 -5.10 3.58 5.19
C GLY A 28 -5.27 4.41 6.47
N TYR A 29 -5.34 3.78 7.64
CA TYR A 29 -5.36 4.44 8.94
C TYR A 29 -4.07 4.18 9.71
N ARG A 30 -3.67 5.17 10.51
CA ARG A 30 -2.51 5.10 11.38
C ARG A 30 -2.83 5.59 12.78
N VAL A 31 -2.20 4.98 13.77
CA VAL A 31 -2.30 5.38 15.16
C VAL A 31 -1.62 6.74 15.39
N ASN A 32 -2.35 7.66 16.01
CA ASN A 32 -1.84 8.97 16.40
C ASN A 32 -1.27 8.98 17.83
N GLU A 33 -0.69 10.09 18.29
CA GLU A 33 -0.09 10.22 19.63
C GLU A 33 -1.07 9.94 20.78
N SER A 34 -2.37 10.10 20.53
CA SER A 34 -3.45 9.77 21.47
C SER A 34 -3.95 8.32 21.41
N PHE A 35 -3.25 7.41 20.70
CA PHE A 35 -3.62 6.00 20.53
C PHE A 35 -4.96 5.78 19.79
N VAL A 36 -5.32 6.72 18.91
CA VAL A 36 -6.53 6.67 18.07
C VAL A 36 -6.12 6.43 16.63
N CYS A 37 -6.87 5.56 15.93
CA CYS A 37 -6.71 5.35 14.50
C CYS A 37 -7.23 6.57 13.74
N SER A 38 -6.35 7.28 13.05
CA SER A 38 -6.68 8.43 12.20
C SER A 38 -6.36 8.13 10.74
N PRO A 39 -7.18 8.60 9.78
CA PRO A 39 -6.93 8.37 8.36
C PRO A 39 -5.65 9.09 7.93
N CYS A 40 -4.85 8.44 7.11
CA CYS A 40 -3.66 9.06 6.53
C CYS A 40 -4.06 10.02 5.42
N ARG A 41 -3.57 11.26 5.51
CA ARG A 41 -3.83 12.32 4.53
C ARG A 41 -2.53 12.93 4.00
N ASP A 42 -1.40 12.31 4.27
CA ASP A 42 -0.11 12.81 3.81
C ASP A 42 0.02 12.59 2.29
N GLU A 43 0.70 13.52 1.62
CA GLU A 43 0.95 13.43 0.17
C GLU A 43 2.13 12.50 -0.11
N LEU A 44 2.11 11.85 -1.28
CA LEU A 44 3.22 11.01 -1.71
C LEU A 44 4.48 11.84 -1.95
N ASN A 45 5.57 11.42 -1.31
CA ASN A 45 6.89 11.96 -1.60
C ASN A 45 7.36 11.57 -3.01
N THR A 46 8.28 12.33 -3.60
CA THR A 46 8.84 12.07 -4.94
C THR A 46 9.46 10.68 -5.05
N TYR A 47 10.13 10.21 -3.99
CA TYR A 47 10.68 8.85 -3.93
C TYR A 47 9.58 7.78 -4.07
N SER A 48 8.46 7.96 -3.39
CA SER A 48 7.31 7.06 -3.42
C SER A 48 6.70 7.00 -4.82
N TRP A 49 6.60 8.14 -5.50
CA TRP A 49 6.16 8.21 -6.89
C TRP A 49 7.09 7.45 -7.85
N LEU A 50 8.40 7.64 -7.72
CA LEU A 50 9.38 6.93 -8.55
C LEU A 50 9.32 5.42 -8.30
N TYR A 51 9.13 5.01 -7.05
CA TYR A 51 8.98 3.60 -6.69
C TYR A 51 7.71 2.99 -7.29
N LEU A 52 6.56 3.67 -7.18
CA LEU A 52 5.31 3.20 -7.79
C LEU A 52 5.44 3.11 -9.32
N GLY A 53 6.10 4.09 -9.94
CA GLY A 53 6.41 4.06 -11.37
C GLY A 53 7.28 2.86 -11.75
N PHE A 54 8.32 2.56 -10.96
CA PHE A 54 9.13 1.37 -11.16
C PHE A 54 8.31 0.08 -11.03
N MET A 55 7.46 -0.03 -10.01
CA MET A 55 6.59 -1.19 -9.80
C MET A 55 5.59 -1.37 -10.95
N ALA A 56 5.04 -0.28 -11.50
CA ALA A 56 4.17 -0.32 -12.67
C ALA A 56 4.90 -0.73 -13.97
N MET A 57 6.21 -0.48 -14.07
CA MET A 57 7.02 -0.86 -15.23
C MET A 57 7.44 -2.33 -15.23
N LEU A 58 7.51 -2.98 -14.06
CA LEU A 58 7.90 -4.40 -13.96
C LEU A 58 7.01 -5.36 -14.78
N PRO A 59 5.66 -5.28 -14.71
CA PRO A 59 4.80 -6.08 -15.58
C PRO A 59 5.10 -5.86 -17.07
N LEU A 60 5.33 -4.62 -17.50
CA LEU A 60 5.64 -4.31 -18.89
C LEU A 60 6.96 -4.96 -19.32
N MET A 61 7.99 -4.89 -18.48
CA MET A 61 9.27 -5.56 -18.74
C MET A 61 9.10 -7.07 -18.87
N LEU A 62 8.30 -7.68 -17.99
CA LEU A 62 7.98 -9.11 -18.04
C LEU A 62 7.21 -9.46 -19.32
N HIS A 63 6.19 -8.69 -19.70
CA HIS A 63 5.48 -8.89 -20.96
C HIS A 63 6.43 -8.85 -22.15
N CYS A 64 7.26 -7.81 -22.26
CA CYS A 64 8.26 -7.70 -23.33
C CYS A 64 9.21 -8.90 -23.35
N PHE A 65 9.69 -9.32 -22.18
CA PHE A 65 10.55 -10.50 -22.05
C PHE A 65 9.88 -11.78 -22.56
N PHE A 66 8.63 -12.04 -22.17
CA PHE A 66 7.89 -13.21 -22.65
C PHE A 66 7.54 -13.14 -24.14
N ILE A 67 7.29 -11.94 -24.67
CA ILE A 67 7.06 -11.73 -26.10
C ILE A 67 8.34 -12.07 -26.88
N ASP A 68 9.49 -11.61 -26.41
CA ASP A 68 10.79 -11.84 -27.06
C ASP A 68 11.23 -13.31 -26.95
N LEU A 69 10.98 -13.98 -25.82
CA LEU A 69 11.24 -15.41 -25.68
C LEU A 69 10.41 -16.26 -26.66
N ASN A 70 9.17 -15.87 -26.93
CA ASN A 70 8.28 -16.59 -27.84
C ASN A 70 8.52 -16.23 -29.32
N ALA A 71 9.20 -15.12 -29.60
CA ALA A 71 9.61 -14.74 -30.95
C ALA A 71 10.75 -15.67 -31.43
N LYS A 72 10.37 -16.77 -32.07
CA LYS A 72 11.32 -17.73 -32.67
C LYS A 72 12.17 -17.14 -33.80
N ASP A 73 11.71 -16.04 -34.42
CA ASP A 73 12.39 -15.37 -35.53
C ASP A 73 12.93 -14.00 -35.11
N ARG A 74 14.22 -13.73 -35.37
CA ARG A 74 14.88 -12.43 -35.08
C ARG A 74 14.44 -11.26 -35.98
N LYS A 75 13.46 -11.47 -36.86
CA LYS A 75 12.92 -10.40 -37.71
C LYS A 75 11.77 -9.74 -36.97
N PHE A 76 11.85 -8.42 -36.79
CA PHE A 76 10.76 -7.60 -36.24
C PHE A 76 9.45 -7.88 -36.99
N SER A 77 8.62 -8.73 -36.41
CA SER A 77 7.36 -9.14 -37.02
C SER A 77 6.27 -8.16 -36.61
N ARG A 78 5.35 -7.83 -37.53
CA ARG A 78 4.16 -7.02 -37.22
C ARG A 78 3.38 -7.58 -36.03
N LYS A 79 3.38 -8.90 -35.85
CA LYS A 79 2.73 -9.56 -34.71
C LYS A 79 3.36 -9.18 -33.37
N GLN A 80 4.69 -9.07 -33.31
CA GLN A 80 5.42 -8.68 -32.10
C GLN A 80 5.07 -7.24 -31.72
N LEU A 81 5.07 -6.32 -32.69
CA LEU A 81 4.69 -4.92 -32.46
C LEU A 81 3.26 -4.78 -31.93
N ILE A 82 2.29 -5.53 -32.48
CA ILE A 82 0.90 -5.52 -32.01
C ILE A 82 0.84 -6.02 -30.56
N LEU A 83 1.55 -7.11 -30.24
CA LEU A 83 1.53 -7.70 -28.90
C LEU A 83 2.17 -6.77 -27.86
N THR A 84 3.29 -6.13 -28.21
CA THR A 84 3.93 -5.12 -27.36
C THR A 84 3.03 -3.89 -27.15
N ALA A 85 2.32 -3.45 -28.19
CA ALA A 85 1.37 -2.33 -28.07
C ALA A 85 0.20 -2.67 -27.16
N CYS A 86 -0.37 -3.88 -27.28
CA CYS A 86 -1.43 -4.35 -26.37
C CYS A 86 -0.95 -4.41 -24.93
N ALA A 87 0.24 -4.98 -24.68
CA ALA A 87 0.83 -5.04 -23.34
C ALA A 87 1.05 -3.63 -22.75
N PHE A 88 1.51 -2.67 -23.55
CA PHE A 88 1.66 -1.29 -23.10
C PHE A 88 0.32 -0.67 -22.70
N ILE A 89 -0.74 -0.86 -23.49
CA ILE A 89 -2.09 -0.36 -23.19
C ILE A 89 -2.65 -1.02 -21.94
N GLU A 90 -2.50 -2.34 -21.79
CA GLU A 90 -2.98 -3.09 -20.64
C GLU A 90 -2.33 -2.61 -19.34
N VAL A 91 -1.00 -2.44 -19.34
CA VAL A 91 -0.25 -1.98 -18.17
C VAL A 91 -0.58 -0.53 -17.83
N THR A 92 -0.68 0.37 -18.83
CA THR A 92 -1.03 1.77 -18.57
C THR A 92 -2.46 1.93 -18.06
N LEU A 93 -3.43 1.21 -18.63
CA LEU A 93 -4.80 1.19 -18.12
C LEU A 93 -4.85 0.62 -16.70
N SER A 94 -4.14 -0.48 -16.43
CA SER A 94 -4.06 -1.08 -15.10
C SER A 94 -3.49 -0.10 -14.06
N ALA A 95 -2.41 0.62 -14.39
CA ALA A 95 -1.82 1.61 -13.50
C ALA A 95 -2.79 2.79 -13.24
N ILE A 96 -3.44 3.31 -14.27
CA ILE A 96 -4.42 4.41 -14.13
C ILE A 96 -5.61 3.98 -13.28
N LEU A 97 -6.19 2.81 -13.57
CA LEU A 97 -7.32 2.27 -12.82
C LEU A 97 -6.94 1.96 -11.38
N SER A 98 -5.73 1.46 -11.12
CA SER A 98 -5.25 1.20 -9.76
C SER A 98 -5.19 2.48 -8.93
N ILE A 99 -4.78 3.60 -9.53
CA ILE A 99 -4.77 4.91 -8.85
C ILE A 99 -6.20 5.39 -8.60
N LEU A 100 -7.08 5.31 -9.60
CA LEU A 100 -8.46 5.81 -9.50
C LEU A 100 -9.35 4.99 -8.55
N LEU A 101 -9.06 3.70 -8.37
CA LEU A 101 -9.80 2.82 -7.46
C LEU A 101 -9.27 2.89 -6.02
N MET A 102 -8.13 3.51 -5.80
CA MET A 102 -7.57 3.72 -4.47
C MET A 102 -8.30 4.88 -3.77
N GLU A 103 -8.39 4.85 -2.44
CA GLU A 103 -8.98 5.98 -1.71
C GLU A 103 -8.09 7.23 -1.79
N PRO A 104 -8.65 8.41 -2.12
CA PRO A 104 -10.04 8.71 -2.45
C PRO A 104 -10.42 8.32 -3.89
N MET A 105 -11.54 7.60 -4.04
CA MET A 105 -11.96 7.07 -5.35
C MET A 105 -12.21 8.20 -6.37
N TRP A 106 -11.77 7.97 -7.61
CA TRP A 106 -11.90 8.87 -8.76
C TRP A 106 -11.04 10.14 -8.75
N GLU A 107 -10.12 10.27 -7.80
CA GLU A 107 -9.14 11.36 -7.78
C GLU A 107 -7.75 10.88 -8.19
N PHE A 108 -7.00 11.70 -8.94
CA PHE A 108 -5.58 11.46 -9.21
C PHE A 108 -4.70 11.91 -8.04
N ARG A 109 -5.13 11.61 -6.81
CA ARG A 109 -4.42 11.95 -5.58
C ARG A 109 -4.32 10.69 -4.74
N LEU A 110 -3.10 10.31 -4.39
CA LEU A 110 -2.86 9.19 -3.49
C LEU A 110 -2.50 9.72 -2.11
N HIS A 111 -3.24 9.25 -1.11
CA HIS A 111 -2.87 9.46 0.29
C HIS A 111 -1.87 8.38 0.72
N SER A 112 -0.91 8.79 1.53
CA SER A 112 0.06 7.89 2.14
C SER A 112 0.17 8.10 3.63
N CYS A 113 0.60 7.04 4.32
CA CYS A 113 1.18 7.11 5.65
C CYS A 113 2.70 7.08 5.48
N GLY A 114 3.38 8.21 5.68
CA GLY A 114 4.83 8.28 5.56
C GLY A 114 5.56 7.47 6.65
N VAL A 115 6.82 7.13 6.38
CA VAL A 115 7.71 6.50 7.36
C VAL A 115 8.13 7.55 8.39
N ARG A 116 7.89 7.29 9.68
CA ARG A 116 8.35 8.15 10.78
C ARG A 116 9.53 7.54 11.53
N LYS A 117 9.56 6.21 11.63
CA LYS A 117 10.59 5.45 12.34
C LYS A 117 10.95 4.21 11.55
N PHE A 118 12.18 3.71 11.71
CA PHE A 118 12.61 2.46 11.08
C PHE A 118 11.74 1.26 11.49
N THR A 119 11.22 1.30 12.71
CA THR A 119 10.33 0.28 13.26
C THR A 119 9.00 0.18 12.52
N ASP A 120 8.60 1.20 11.74
CA ASP A 120 7.34 1.21 10.98
C ASP A 120 7.33 0.14 9.87
N TRP A 121 8.50 -0.27 9.39
CA TRP A 121 8.64 -1.38 8.42
C TRP A 121 8.48 -2.76 9.03
N TYR A 122 8.50 -2.85 10.36
CA TYR A 122 8.62 -4.10 11.11
C TYR A 122 7.61 -4.19 12.25
N THR A 123 6.44 -3.57 12.07
CA THR A 123 5.33 -3.53 13.04
C THR A 123 4.99 -4.88 13.66
N LEU A 124 5.10 -5.96 12.88
CA LEU A 124 4.84 -7.34 13.31
C LEU A 124 5.66 -7.76 14.55
N PHE A 125 6.89 -7.27 14.67
CA PHE A 125 7.77 -7.58 15.81
C PHE A 125 7.47 -6.74 17.05
N TYR A 126 6.68 -5.68 16.93
CA TYR A 126 6.30 -4.77 18.02
C TYR A 126 4.90 -5.05 18.58
N ASN A 127 4.35 -6.23 18.30
CA ASN A 127 3.09 -6.70 18.89
C ASN A 127 3.26 -6.97 20.40
N PRO A 128 2.53 -6.26 21.28
CA PRO A 128 2.67 -6.37 22.72
C PRO A 128 1.96 -7.63 23.27
N SER A 129 2.44 -8.10 24.41
CA SER A 129 1.82 -9.16 25.20
C SER A 129 1.50 -8.65 26.62
N PRO A 130 0.42 -7.88 26.81
CA PRO A 130 0.05 -7.38 28.14
C PRO A 130 -0.10 -8.53 29.13
N ASN A 131 0.55 -8.43 30.28
CA ASN A 131 0.56 -9.43 31.35
C ASN A 131 0.98 -10.85 30.91
N TYR A 132 1.59 -11.02 29.73
CA TYR A 132 1.97 -12.31 29.14
C TYR A 132 0.80 -13.30 28.95
N GLU A 133 -0.45 -12.86 29.06
CA GLU A 133 -1.63 -13.74 28.91
C GLU A 133 -2.04 -13.88 27.45
N THR A 134 -2.11 -12.77 26.72
CA THR A 134 -2.54 -12.74 25.32
C THR A 134 -1.64 -11.81 24.51
N ARG A 135 -1.36 -12.20 23.26
CA ARG A 135 -0.62 -11.35 22.32
C ARG A 135 -1.63 -10.54 21.51
N LEU A 136 -1.56 -9.22 21.63
CA LEU A 136 -2.38 -8.33 20.81
C LEU A 136 -1.71 -8.14 19.45
N HIS A 137 -2.49 -8.33 18.40
CA HIS A 137 -2.06 -8.12 17.03
C HIS A 137 -2.44 -6.69 16.61
N CYS A 138 -1.44 -5.84 16.57
CA CYS A 138 -1.57 -4.45 16.15
C CYS A 138 -1.49 -4.32 14.61
N THR A 139 -1.68 -3.08 14.13
CA THR A 139 -1.61 -2.71 12.71
C THR A 139 -0.30 -3.17 12.09
N GLN A 140 -0.40 -3.95 11.00
CA GLN A 140 0.77 -4.44 10.26
C GLN A 140 1.24 -3.43 9.21
N GLU A 141 0.32 -2.69 8.61
CA GLU A 141 0.60 -1.66 7.59
C GLU A 141 0.67 -0.27 8.24
N ALA A 142 1.81 0.10 8.84
CA ALA A 142 2.02 1.47 9.34
C ALA A 142 2.48 2.44 8.22
N VAL A 143 3.09 1.88 7.18
CA VAL A 143 3.45 2.56 5.94
C VAL A 143 2.43 2.10 4.89
N TYR A 144 1.89 3.04 4.14
CA TYR A 144 0.86 2.81 3.14
C TYR A 144 0.97 3.92 2.09
N PRO A 145 0.73 3.66 0.79
CA PRO A 145 0.46 2.36 0.15
C PRO A 145 1.72 1.56 -0.21
N LEU A 146 2.88 1.97 0.32
CA LEU A 146 4.20 1.38 0.07
C LEU A 146 4.53 0.22 1.01
#